data_AF-A0ABD0NPV2-F1
#
_entry.id   AF-A0ABD0NPV2-F1
#
_cell.length_a   1.000
_cell.length_b   1.000
_cell.length_c   1.000
_cell.angle_alpha   90.00
_cell.angle_beta   90.00
_cell.angle_gamma   90.00
#
_symmetry.space_group_name_H-M   'P 1'
#
loop_
_entity.id
_entity.type
_entity.pdbx_description
1 polymer ?
#
loop_
_entity_poly.entity_id
_entity_poly.type
_entity_poly.pdbx_seq_one_letter_code
_entity_poly.pdbx_strand_id
1 'polypeptide(L)' 'FLEILIKIRNRHNDVVPTMAQGVIEYKEKFGFDPFVSSNVQYFLDRFYTNRISFRMLINQH' A
#
# COMPACT_ATOMS: atom_id res chain seq x y z
N PHE A 1 2.45 -19.89 14.34
CA PHE A 1 2.42 -18.42 14.25
C PHE A 1 3.34 -17.90 13.15
N LEU A 2 4.63 -18.28 13.12
CA LEU A 2 5.59 -17.87 12.07
C LEU A 2 5.12 -18.16 10.63
N GLU A 3 4.56 -19.34 10.35
CA GLU A 3 4.01 -19.66 9.02
C GLU A 3 2.85 -18.74 8.59
N ILE A 4 2.04 -18.28 9.54
CA ILE A 4 0.93 -17.35 9.28
C ILE A 4 1.53 -16.00 8.87
N LEU A 5 2.58 -15.53 9.57
CA LEU A 5 3.28 -14.30 9.23
C LEU A 5 3.93 -14.38 7.84
N ILE A 6 4.55 -15.51 7.49
CA ILE A 6 5.12 -15.74 6.16
C ILE A 6 4.03 -15.71 5.08
N LYS A 7 2.89 -16.37 5.30
CA LYS A 7 1.75 -16.33 4.37
C LYS A 7 1.21 -14.91 4.19
N ILE A 8 1.06 -14.14 5.27
CA ILE A 8 0.60 -12.75 5.19
C ILE A 8 1.63 -11.89 4.45
N ARG A 9 2.92 -12.01 4.75
CA ARG A 9 3.99 -11.29 4.05
C ARG A 9 3.96 -11.56 2.56
N ASN A 10 3.88 -12.83 2.16
CA ASN A 10 3.87 -13.24 0.76
C ASN A 10 2.64 -12.72 0.02
N ARG A 11 1.46 -12.74 0.66
CA ARG A 11 0.23 -12.14 0.10
C ARG A 11 0.37 -10.64 -0.17
N HIS A 12 1.11 -9.92 0.69
CA HIS A 12 1.25 -8.47 0.57
C HIS A 12 2.45 -8.03 -0.30
N ASN A 13 3.13 -8.94 -0.99
CA ASN A 13 4.31 -8.60 -1.80
C ASN A 13 4.00 -7.56 -2.88
N ASP A 14 2.87 -7.70 -3.56
CA ASP A 14 2.52 -6.88 -4.73
C ASP A 14 1.62 -5.68 -4.41
N VAL A 15 1.43 -5.38 -3.13
CA VAL A 15 0.57 -4.28 -2.68
C VAL A 15 1.02 -2.92 -3.25
N VAL A 16 2.33 -2.67 -3.35
CA VAL A 16 2.86 -1.40 -3.89
C VAL A 16 2.54 -1.26 -5.39
N PRO A 17 2.93 -2.21 -6.26
CA PRO A 17 2.59 -2.09 -7.69
C PRO A 17 1.07 -2.11 -7.93
N THR A 18 0.31 -2.91 -7.18
CA THR A 18 -1.16 -2.97 -7.31
C THR A 18 -1.83 -1.64 -6.95
N MET A 19 -1.40 -1.00 -5.85
CA MET A 19 -1.92 0.32 -5.48
C MET A 19 -1.51 1.40 -6.46
N ALA A 20 -0.27 1.37 -6.96
CA ALA A 20 0.18 2.31 -7.99
C ALA A 20 -0.68 2.20 -9.26
N GLN A 21 -0.97 0.97 -9.70
CA GLN A 21 -1.84 0.71 -10.84
C GLN A 21 -3.24 1.29 -10.61
N GLY A 22 -3.85 1.05 -9.44
CA GLY A 22 -5.18 1.59 -9.13
C GLY A 22 -5.24 3.12 -9.11
N VAL A 23 -4.17 3.79 -8.67
CA VAL A 23 -4.09 5.27 -8.70
C VAL A 23 -3.96 5.78 -10.14
N ILE A 24 -3.21 5.08 -11.00
CA ILE A 24 -3.09 5.41 -12.42
C ILE A 24 -4.46 5.26 -13.11
N GLU A 25 -5.12 4.13 -12.94
CA GLU A 25 -6.45 3.87 -13.51
C GLU A 25 -7.49 4.90 -13.05
N TYR A 26 -7.46 5.27 -11.77
CA TYR A 26 -8.31 6.32 -11.24
C TYR A 26 -8.05 7.66 -11.95
N LYS A 27 -6.78 8.05 -12.09
CA LYS A 27 -6.39 9.29 -12.75
C LYS A 27 -6.75 9.30 -14.24
N GLU A 28 -6.60 8.17 -14.93
CA GLU A 28 -6.97 8.04 -16.36
C GLU A 28 -8.47 8.14 -16.56
N LYS A 29 -9.27 7.54 -15.65
CA LYS A 29 -10.73 7.51 -15.77
C LYS A 29 -11.42 8.81 -15.35
N PHE A 30 -10.90 9.50 -14.33
CA PHE A 30 -11.57 10.66 -13.72
C PHE A 30 -10.79 11.96 -13.86
N GLY A 31 -9.57 11.92 -14.40
CA GLY A 31 -8.68 13.07 -14.48
C GLY A 31 -7.99 13.37 -13.14
N PHE A 32 -7.34 14.53 -13.07
CA PHE A 32 -6.65 15.00 -11.88
C PHE A 32 -7.48 16.06 -11.15
N ASP A 33 -7.81 15.79 -9.89
CA ASP A 33 -8.42 16.74 -8.96
C ASP A 33 -7.41 17.00 -7.82
N PRO A 34 -6.95 18.27 -7.61
CA PRO A 34 -6.01 18.61 -6.54
C PRO A 34 -6.48 18.24 -5.12
N PHE A 35 -7.78 18.36 -4.83
CA PHE A 35 -8.34 18.04 -3.51
C PHE A 35 -8.33 16.53 -3.27
N VAL A 36 -8.76 15.75 -4.25
CA VAL A 36 -8.69 14.28 -4.18
C VAL A 36 -7.25 13.81 -4.15
N SER A 37 -6.35 14.43 -4.93
CA SER A 37 -4.93 14.08 -4.95
C SER A 37 -4.27 14.26 -3.59
N SER A 38 -4.62 15.31 -2.84
CA SER A 38 -4.10 15.52 -1.47
C SER A 38 -4.58 14.41 -0.52
N ASN A 39 -5.85 14.01 -0.61
CA ASN A 39 -6.40 12.90 0.18
C ASN A 39 -5.76 11.56 -0.18
N VAL A 40 -5.55 11.29 -1.48
CA VAL A 40 -4.86 10.09 -1.96
C VAL A 40 -3.42 10.05 -1.47
N GLN A 41 -2.69 11.17 -1.55
CA GLN A 41 -1.32 11.27 -1.04
C GLN A 41 -1.27 10.95 0.46
N TYR A 42 -2.12 11.61 1.26
CA TYR A 42 -2.19 11.37 2.70
C TYR A 42 -2.50 9.90 3.04
N PHE A 43 -3.43 9.29 2.29
CA PHE A 43 -3.76 7.88 2.44
C PHE A 43 -2.57 6.98 2.11
N LEU A 44 -1.90 7.20 0.96
CA LEU A 44 -0.78 6.39 0.50
C LEU A 44 0.40 6.45 1.47
N ASP A 45 0.72 7.63 2.02
CA ASP A 45 1.81 7.80 2.98
C ASP A 45 1.56 6.97 4.25
N ARG A 46 0.34 6.99 4.78
CA ARG A 46 -0.04 6.20 5.96
C ARG A 46 -0.08 4.70 5.66
N PHE A 47 -0.64 4.34 4.51
CA PHE A 47 -0.77 2.95 4.08
C PHE A 47 0.60 2.30 3.91
N TYR A 48 1.54 2.97 3.23
CA TYR A 48 2.88 2.44 3.04
C TYR A 48 3.73 2.46 4.30
N THR A 49 3.58 3.46 5.17
CA THR A 49 4.22 3.47 6.50
C THR A 49 3.78 2.27 7.33
N ASN A 50 2.47 1.98 7.39
CA ASN A 50 1.95 0.83 8.10
C ASN A 50 2.51 -0.49 7.54
N ARG A 51 2.59 -0.63 6.22
CA ARG A 51 3.18 -1.81 5.56
C ARG A 51 4.66 -1.99 5.90
N ILE A 52 5.43 -0.89 5.97
CA ILE A 52 6.84 -0.92 6.40
C ILE A 52 6.93 -1.42 7.85
N SER A 53 6.15 -0.83 8.76
CA SER A 53 6.11 -1.25 10.17
C SER A 53 5.72 -2.73 10.32
N PHE A 54 4.75 -3.21 9.55
CA PHE A 54 4.32 -4.61 9.56
C PHE A 54 5.44 -5.56 9.08
N ARG A 55 6.16 -5.20 8.01
CA ARG A 55 7.35 -5.95 7.57
C ARG A 55 8.47 -5.92 8.61
N MET A 56 8.70 -4.77 9.28
CA MET A 56 9.69 -4.67 10.35
C MET A 56 9.36 -5.61 11.52
N LEU A 57 8.13 -5.60 12.01
CA LEU A 57 7.67 -6.45 13.11
C LEU A 57 7.78 -7.94 12.76
N ILE A 58 7.41 -8.33 11.52
CA ILE A 58 7.57 -9.73 11.06
C ILE A 58 9.04 -10.13 10.98
N ASN A 59 9.94 -9.24 10.57
CA ASN A 59 11.36 -9.55 10.41
C ASN A 59 12.12 -9.59 11.75
N GLN A 60 11.56 -9.03 12.83
CA GLN A 60 12.15 -9.07 14.18
C GLN A 60 11.82 -10.34 14.98
N HIS A 61 10.86 -11.15 14.50
CA HIS A 61 10.43 -12.42 15.10
C HIS A 61 10.87 -13.60 14.25
#